data_AF-A0A1F3VN47-F1
#
_entry.id   AF-A0A1F3VN47-F1
#
_cell.length_a   1.000
_cell.length_b   1.000
_cell.length_c   1.000
_cell.angle_alpha   90.00
_cell.angle_beta   90.00
_cell.angle_gamma   90.00
#
_symmetry.space_group_name_H-M   'P 1'
#
loop_
_entity.id
_entity.type
_entity.pdbx_description
1 polymer ?
#
loop_
_entity_poly.entity_id
_entity_poly.type
_entity_poly.pdbx_seq_one_letter_code
_entity_poly.pdbx_strand_id
1 'polypeptide(L)'
;MNFILNFKLSNDTKFKHITAFKVAFVPFISLVIISFGFWIFLETMYGFFLSSMIKTFNLKGMFYQQVLTDLKSYTPLFFLYFLFLYAIGFYLANLLLRSFRKIGKFAAKLTDDPSAEFKLSTLEKREYLMRFAKLFFEYMAECRGSGMVLKTEIPMKFWNIRGVVFDYIHYLIYVLLLFVITIVTTLGLDFVSKDIYQKITNFAVDVLQIKQNHMLFFSTQQELLSAIVMVTTVTMVLVYFIIANHLFAKTNGVTYAYFRTLKDVIQGNWEERISLRYGDPGTNDSEFVNLLIDSVDEEIDELVELEETIEADKDRSGEIDLEGLTPLREVAVNDVHNENTTNNNEAVVLELESPPPLPSLPNKK
;
A
#
# COMPACT_ATOMS: atom_id res chain seq x y z
N MET A 1 28.99 -7.51 -9.43
CA MET A 1 27.51 -7.48 -9.54
C MET A 1 27.00 -6.05 -9.29
N ASN A 2 27.49 -5.06 -10.06
CA ASN A 2 27.23 -3.62 -9.90
C ASN A 2 26.69 -2.97 -11.19
N PHE A 3 26.17 -3.75 -12.14
CA PHE A 3 25.81 -3.26 -13.47
C PHE A 3 24.32 -2.87 -13.62
N ILE A 4 23.50 -3.05 -12.57
CA ILE A 4 22.07 -2.65 -12.55
C ILE A 4 21.85 -1.32 -11.78
N LEU A 5 22.90 -0.76 -11.18
CA LEU A 5 22.83 0.39 -10.27
C LEU A 5 23.27 1.69 -10.95
N ASN A 6 22.49 2.16 -11.93
CA ASN A 6 22.43 3.60 -12.24
C ASN A 6 21.18 4.04 -13.02
N PHE A 7 20.12 3.22 -13.06
CA PHE A 7 18.80 3.81 -13.29
C PHE A 7 18.42 4.55 -12.01
N LYS A 8 18.29 5.88 -12.11
CA LYS A 8 17.76 6.75 -11.05
C LYS A 8 16.25 6.48 -10.90
N LEU A 9 15.89 5.23 -10.57
CA LEU A 9 14.52 4.82 -10.33
C LEU A 9 14.01 5.56 -9.10
N SER A 10 12.78 6.07 -9.19
CA SER A 10 12.10 6.69 -8.06
C SER A 10 11.97 5.69 -6.90
N ASN A 11 11.94 6.20 -5.66
CA ASN A 11 11.89 5.36 -4.46
C ASN A 11 10.66 4.42 -4.47
N ASP A 12 9.51 4.92 -4.94
CA ASP A 12 8.30 4.11 -5.10
C ASP A 12 8.47 2.96 -6.09
N THR A 13 9.18 3.20 -7.19
CA THR A 13 9.42 2.15 -8.20
C THR A 13 10.34 1.08 -7.64
N LYS A 14 11.38 1.48 -6.89
CA LYS A 14 12.23 0.54 -6.14
C LYS A 14 11.42 -0.27 -5.14
N PHE A 15 10.55 0.37 -4.36
CA PHE A 15 9.67 -0.30 -3.40
C PHE A 15 8.77 -1.35 -4.09
N LYS A 16 8.18 -1.01 -5.26
CA LYS A 16 7.37 -1.95 -6.05
C LYS A 16 8.16 -3.17 -6.50
N HIS A 17 9.35 -2.97 -7.07
CA HIS A 17 10.19 -4.07 -7.52
C HIS A 17 10.66 -4.96 -6.36
N ILE A 18 11.11 -4.38 -5.25
CA ILE A 18 11.54 -5.14 -4.06
C ILE A 18 10.38 -5.98 -3.52
N THR A 19 9.18 -5.40 -3.44
CA THR A 19 7.99 -6.12 -2.99
C THR A 19 7.60 -7.25 -3.94
N ALA A 20 7.61 -6.97 -5.25
CA ALA A 20 7.34 -7.97 -6.29
C ALA A 20 8.30 -9.15 -6.20
N PHE A 21 9.61 -8.89 -6.07
CA PHE A 21 10.62 -9.93 -5.89
C PHE A 21 10.41 -10.72 -4.59
N LYS A 22 10.14 -10.06 -3.46
CA LYS A 22 9.88 -10.76 -2.18
C LYS A 22 8.73 -11.74 -2.29
N VAL A 23 7.62 -11.35 -2.92
CA VAL A 23 6.45 -12.21 -3.13
C VAL A 23 6.78 -13.35 -4.10
N ALA A 24 7.37 -13.04 -5.25
CA ALA A 24 7.68 -14.05 -6.28
C ALA A 24 8.76 -15.06 -5.88
N PHE A 25 9.63 -14.71 -4.91
CA PHE A 25 10.72 -15.57 -4.48
C PHE A 25 10.31 -16.64 -3.46
N VAL A 26 9.17 -16.48 -2.78
CA VAL A 26 8.72 -17.46 -1.76
C VAL A 26 8.57 -18.87 -2.35
N PRO A 27 7.89 -19.08 -3.50
CA PRO A 27 7.79 -20.42 -4.08
C PRO A 27 9.13 -21.00 -4.51
N PHE A 28 10.13 -20.17 -4.80
CA PHE A 28 11.47 -20.64 -5.13
C PHE A 28 12.16 -21.26 -3.91
N ILE A 29 11.99 -20.66 -2.73
CA ILE A 29 12.44 -21.26 -1.46
C ILE A 29 11.73 -22.61 -1.25
N SER A 30 10.43 -22.67 -1.50
CA SER A 30 9.64 -23.91 -1.42
C SER A 30 10.13 -24.99 -2.40
N LEU A 31 10.49 -24.60 -3.63
CA LEU A 31 11.07 -25.52 -4.62
C LEU A 31 12.40 -26.09 -4.15
N VAL A 32 13.25 -25.30 -3.45
CA VAL A 32 14.51 -25.80 -2.89
C VAL A 32 14.24 -26.88 -1.83
N ILE A 33 13.26 -26.66 -0.94
CA ILE A 33 12.88 -27.64 0.09
C ILE A 33 12.36 -28.93 -0.55
N ILE A 34 11.44 -28.83 -1.52
CA ILE A 34 10.92 -30.00 -2.24
C ILE A 34 12.02 -30.71 -3.01
N SER A 35 12.93 -29.98 -3.67
CA SER A 35 14.07 -30.56 -4.38
C SER A 35 14.98 -31.35 -3.44
N PHE A 36 15.23 -30.84 -2.23
CA PHE A 36 15.94 -31.55 -1.18
C PHE A 36 15.18 -32.80 -0.72
N GLY A 37 13.85 -32.72 -0.63
CA GLY A 37 13.00 -33.88 -0.37
C GLY A 37 13.12 -34.97 -1.43
N PHE A 38 13.06 -34.59 -2.72
CA PHE A 38 13.28 -35.51 -3.83
C PHE A 38 14.67 -36.14 -3.81
N TRP A 39 15.69 -35.38 -3.40
CA TRP A 39 17.03 -35.93 -3.22
C TRP A 39 17.05 -37.07 -2.18
N ILE A 40 16.47 -36.85 -1.00
CA ILE A 40 16.37 -37.88 0.06
C ILE A 40 15.59 -39.10 -0.44
N PHE A 41 14.48 -38.86 -1.14
CA PHE A 41 13.66 -39.90 -1.74
C PHE A 41 14.47 -40.77 -2.73
N LEU A 42 15.21 -40.14 -3.64
CA LEU A 42 16.05 -40.86 -4.62
C LEU A 42 17.15 -41.69 -3.95
N GLU A 43 17.81 -41.15 -2.91
CA GLU A 43 18.82 -41.91 -2.16
C GLU A 43 18.21 -43.10 -1.41
N THR A 44 17.00 -42.95 -0.88
CA THR A 44 16.29 -44.04 -0.19
C THR A 44 15.88 -45.14 -1.18
N MET A 45 15.35 -44.77 -2.35
CA MET A 45 15.06 -45.72 -3.42
C MET A 45 16.31 -46.47 -3.87
N TYR A 46 17.41 -45.75 -4.08
CA TYR A 46 18.68 -46.34 -4.47
C TYR A 46 19.18 -47.35 -3.43
N GLY A 47 19.15 -47.00 -2.14
CA GLY A 47 19.53 -47.90 -1.05
C GLY A 47 18.67 -49.16 -1.00
N PHE A 48 17.36 -49.03 -1.20
CA PHE A 48 16.44 -50.16 -1.29
C PHE A 48 16.81 -51.11 -2.45
N PHE A 49 17.13 -50.58 -3.63
CA PHE A 49 17.52 -51.40 -4.79
C PHE A 49 18.86 -52.11 -4.62
N LEU A 50 19.83 -51.44 -4.01
CA LEU A 50 21.13 -52.04 -3.67
C LEU A 50 20.94 -53.24 -2.73
N SER A 51 20.06 -53.10 -1.74
CA SER A 51 19.74 -54.18 -0.78
C SER A 51 18.99 -55.35 -1.41
N SER A 52 18.22 -55.11 -2.48
CA SER A 52 17.43 -56.12 -3.19
C SER A 52 18.25 -56.96 -4.20
N MET A 53 19.59 -56.91 -4.13
CA MET A 53 20.53 -57.66 -5.00
C MET A 53 20.44 -57.33 -6.50
N ILE A 54 19.79 -56.24 -6.88
CA ILE A 54 19.72 -55.80 -8.29
C ILE A 54 21.04 -55.10 -8.63
N LYS A 55 22.02 -55.90 -9.07
CA LYS A 55 23.34 -55.41 -9.51
C LYS A 55 23.27 -54.88 -10.94
N THR A 56 22.62 -53.74 -11.12
CA THR A 56 22.67 -53.01 -12.40
C THR A 56 23.66 -51.85 -12.28
N PHE A 57 24.65 -51.84 -13.18
CA PHE A 57 25.59 -50.75 -13.29
C PHE A 57 24.84 -49.47 -13.67
N ASN A 58 25.05 -48.40 -12.91
CA ASN A 58 24.59 -47.03 -13.17
C ASN A 58 23.07 -46.72 -13.00
N LEU A 59 22.30 -47.49 -12.23
CA LEU A 59 20.90 -47.13 -11.91
C LEU A 59 20.77 -45.71 -11.36
N LYS A 60 21.67 -45.33 -10.45
CA LYS A 60 21.66 -44.00 -9.81
C LYS A 60 21.67 -42.90 -10.86
N GLY A 61 22.58 -42.97 -11.85
CA GLY A 61 22.67 -42.00 -12.94
C GLY A 61 21.40 -41.94 -13.79
N MET A 62 20.79 -43.09 -14.10
CA MET A 62 19.55 -43.15 -14.87
C MET A 62 18.38 -42.46 -14.14
N PHE A 63 18.24 -42.70 -12.82
CA PHE A 63 17.20 -42.04 -12.02
C PHE A 63 17.39 -40.52 -11.96
N TYR A 64 18.61 -40.03 -11.70
CA TYR A 64 18.86 -38.59 -11.70
C TYR A 64 18.61 -37.96 -13.08
N GLN A 65 19.03 -38.62 -14.15
CA GLN A 65 18.82 -38.12 -15.50
C GLN A 65 17.33 -38.05 -15.84
N GLN A 66 16.53 -39.04 -15.42
CA GLN A 66 15.08 -39.01 -15.58
C GLN A 66 14.47 -37.82 -14.84
N VAL A 67 14.78 -37.65 -13.55
CA VAL A 67 14.26 -36.53 -12.74
C VAL A 67 14.67 -35.17 -13.30
N LEU A 68 15.92 -35.01 -13.72
CA LEU A 68 16.39 -33.76 -14.32
C LEU A 68 15.71 -33.49 -15.66
N THR A 69 15.43 -34.52 -16.45
CA THR A 69 14.71 -34.38 -17.73
C THR A 69 13.26 -33.94 -17.48
N ASP A 70 12.59 -34.56 -16.50
CA ASP A 70 11.24 -34.19 -16.11
C ASP A 70 11.20 -32.76 -15.54
N LEU A 71 12.13 -32.40 -14.65
CA LEU A 71 12.21 -31.05 -14.08
C LEU A 71 12.52 -29.99 -15.15
N LYS A 72 13.35 -30.32 -16.14
CA LYS A 72 13.63 -29.44 -17.29
C LYS A 72 12.35 -29.15 -18.08
N SER A 73 11.43 -30.11 -18.20
CA SER A 73 10.14 -29.89 -18.88
C SER A 73 9.24 -28.88 -18.15
N TYR A 74 9.35 -28.80 -16.81
CA TYR A 74 8.61 -27.82 -15.99
C TYR A 74 9.28 -26.45 -15.89
N THR A 75 10.54 -26.31 -16.32
CA THR A 75 11.29 -25.04 -16.19
C THR A 75 10.57 -23.84 -16.86
N PRO A 76 10.02 -23.95 -18.08
CA PRO A 76 9.27 -22.84 -18.69
C PRO A 76 8.02 -22.46 -17.90
N LEU A 77 7.33 -23.46 -17.33
CA LEU A 77 6.14 -23.25 -16.50
C LEU A 77 6.50 -22.51 -15.20
N PHE A 78 7.58 -22.91 -14.53
CA PHE A 78 8.06 -22.22 -13.32
C PHE A 78 8.51 -20.79 -13.61
N PHE A 79 9.15 -20.54 -14.75
CA PHE A 79 9.53 -19.20 -15.15
C PHE A 79 8.31 -18.31 -15.42
N LEU A 80 7.32 -18.81 -16.16
CA LEU A 80 6.07 -18.09 -16.42
C LEU A 80 5.32 -17.81 -15.11
N TYR A 81 5.27 -18.78 -14.22
CA TYR A 81 4.66 -18.65 -12.90
C TYR A 81 5.37 -17.59 -12.03
N PHE A 82 6.70 -17.55 -12.06
CA PHE A 82 7.48 -16.51 -11.39
C PHE A 82 7.13 -15.11 -11.91
N LEU A 83 7.05 -14.93 -13.23
CA LEU A 83 6.64 -13.65 -13.84
C LEU A 83 5.22 -13.25 -13.44
N PHE A 84 4.30 -14.22 -13.38
CA PHE A 84 2.93 -13.99 -12.94
C PHE A 84 2.88 -13.53 -11.48
N LEU A 85 3.58 -14.20 -10.57
CA LEU A 85 3.65 -13.79 -9.16
C LEU A 85 4.36 -12.46 -8.97
N TYR A 86 5.37 -12.19 -9.77
CA TYR A 86 6.04 -10.90 -9.79
C TYR A 86 5.06 -9.78 -10.18
N ALA A 87 4.24 -9.98 -11.21
CA ALA A 87 3.20 -9.01 -11.59
C ALA A 87 2.17 -8.81 -10.46
N ILE A 88 1.75 -9.87 -9.78
CA ILE A 88 0.86 -9.78 -8.61
C ILE A 88 1.52 -8.99 -7.47
N GLY A 89 2.78 -9.29 -7.13
CA GLY A 89 3.50 -8.57 -6.10
C GLY A 89 3.72 -7.09 -6.45
N PHE A 90 3.91 -6.77 -7.73
CA PHE A 90 3.98 -5.40 -8.22
C PHE A 90 2.64 -4.68 -8.08
N TYR A 91 1.53 -5.35 -8.44
CA TYR A 91 0.18 -4.84 -8.22
C TYR A 91 -0.09 -4.57 -6.74
N LEU A 92 0.33 -5.49 -5.86
CA LEU A 92 0.18 -5.39 -4.42
C LEU A 92 0.92 -4.17 -3.85
N ALA A 93 2.15 -3.93 -4.31
CA ALA A 93 2.88 -2.73 -3.94
C ALA A 93 2.21 -1.44 -4.44
N ASN A 94 1.60 -1.47 -5.63
CA ASN A 94 0.85 -0.34 -6.15
C ASN A 94 -0.44 -0.09 -5.36
N LEU A 95 -1.07 -1.13 -4.82
CA LEU A 95 -2.23 -1.02 -3.93
C LEU A 95 -1.84 -0.35 -2.61
N LEU A 96 -0.68 -0.70 -2.02
CA LEU A 96 -0.15 -0.05 -0.81
C LEU A 96 0.19 1.44 -1.04
N LEU A 97 0.64 1.80 -2.25
CA LEU A 97 0.97 3.19 -2.61
C LEU A 97 -0.26 4.03 -2.97
N ARG A 98 -1.46 3.43 -3.06
CA ARG A 98 -2.64 4.09 -3.59
C ARG A 98 -3.05 5.33 -2.80
N SER A 99 -3.09 5.23 -1.46
CA SER A 99 -3.55 6.31 -0.60
C SER A 99 -2.58 7.49 -0.64
N PHE A 100 -1.27 7.24 -0.58
CA PHE A 100 -0.25 8.29 -0.73
C PHE A 100 -0.34 9.00 -2.08
N ARG A 101 -0.48 8.24 -3.17
CA ARG A 101 -0.64 8.84 -4.51
C ARG A 101 -1.89 9.70 -4.62
N LYS A 102 -2.98 9.30 -3.96
CA LYS A 102 -4.20 10.10 -3.96
C LYS A 102 -4.02 11.41 -3.19
N ILE A 103 -3.33 11.36 -2.06
CA ILE A 103 -2.99 12.56 -1.26
C ILE A 103 -2.07 13.48 -2.05
N GLY A 104 -0.94 12.97 -2.57
CA GLY A 104 0.02 13.77 -3.32
C GLY A 104 -0.57 14.38 -4.60
N LYS A 105 -1.35 13.62 -5.38
CA LYS A 105 -2.04 14.17 -6.56
C LYS A 105 -3.04 15.25 -6.22
N PHE A 106 -3.73 15.12 -5.09
CA PHE A 106 -4.68 16.14 -4.69
C PHE A 106 -3.97 17.38 -4.16
N ALA A 107 -2.86 17.21 -3.43
CA ALA A 107 -2.03 18.34 -3.01
C ALA A 107 -1.55 19.14 -4.22
N ALA A 108 -1.00 18.47 -5.24
CA ALA A 108 -0.61 19.11 -6.49
C ALA A 108 -1.79 19.83 -7.17
N LYS A 109 -2.98 19.21 -7.20
CA LYS A 109 -4.17 19.85 -7.76
C LYS A 109 -4.59 21.10 -6.97
N LEU A 110 -4.49 21.07 -5.65
CA LEU A 110 -4.89 22.19 -4.78
C LEU A 110 -3.92 23.37 -4.89
N THR A 111 -2.64 23.10 -5.19
CA THR A 111 -1.67 24.13 -5.57
C THR A 111 -2.12 24.87 -6.83
N ASP A 112 -2.51 24.13 -7.88
CA ASP A 112 -2.94 24.71 -9.16
C ASP A 112 -4.35 25.35 -9.11
N ASP A 113 -5.27 24.73 -8.37
CA ASP A 113 -6.69 25.11 -8.27
C ASP A 113 -7.12 25.17 -6.79
N PRO A 114 -7.16 26.38 -6.19
CA PRO A 114 -7.53 26.59 -4.79
C PRO A 114 -8.95 26.10 -4.45
N SER A 115 -9.82 25.99 -5.47
CA SER A 115 -11.23 25.61 -5.30
C SER A 115 -11.46 24.10 -5.38
N ALA A 116 -10.40 23.30 -5.56
CA ALA A 116 -10.53 21.87 -5.70
C ALA A 116 -11.06 21.19 -4.43
N GLU A 117 -12.12 20.38 -4.56
CA GLU A 117 -12.67 19.60 -3.44
C GLU A 117 -12.07 18.19 -3.32
N PHE A 118 -11.68 17.79 -2.10
CA PHE A 118 -11.16 16.43 -1.85
C PHE A 118 -12.28 15.39 -1.69
N LYS A 119 -12.61 14.71 -2.80
CA LYS A 119 -13.66 13.69 -2.84
C LYS A 119 -13.14 12.31 -2.42
N LEU A 120 -13.64 11.80 -1.29
CA LEU A 120 -13.37 10.44 -0.80
C LEU A 120 -14.42 9.44 -1.27
N SER A 121 -13.97 8.30 -1.82
CA SER A 121 -14.83 7.16 -2.12
C SER A 121 -15.28 6.44 -0.83
N THR A 122 -16.29 5.58 -0.93
CA THR A 122 -16.85 4.84 0.23
C THR A 122 -15.81 4.00 0.98
N LEU A 123 -14.83 3.42 0.29
CA LEU A 123 -13.75 2.66 0.91
C LEU A 123 -12.72 3.57 1.59
N GLU A 124 -12.31 4.65 0.92
CA GLU A 124 -11.34 5.60 1.47
C GLU A 124 -11.92 6.38 2.65
N LYS A 125 -13.25 6.56 2.69
CA LYS A 125 -13.97 7.04 3.89
C LYS A 125 -13.79 6.11 5.08
N ARG A 126 -13.23 4.91 4.97
CA ARG A 126 -12.89 4.02 6.10
C ARG A 126 -11.42 4.11 6.49
N GLU A 127 -10.56 4.61 5.61
CA GLU A 127 -9.13 4.77 5.85
C GLU A 127 -8.87 5.97 6.75
N TYR A 128 -8.15 5.75 7.86
CA TYR A 128 -7.84 6.82 8.81
C TYR A 128 -7.01 7.93 8.18
N LEU A 129 -5.97 7.56 7.42
CA LEU A 129 -5.09 8.52 6.76
C LEU A 129 -5.86 9.43 5.79
N MET A 130 -6.76 8.85 4.99
CA MET A 130 -7.53 9.60 3.98
C MET A 130 -8.52 10.58 4.63
N ARG A 131 -9.14 10.22 5.76
CA ARG A 131 -10.00 11.13 6.53
C ARG A 131 -9.20 12.28 7.12
N PHE A 132 -8.00 12.00 7.61
CA PHE A 132 -7.14 13.02 8.19
C PHE A 132 -6.60 13.96 7.11
N ALA A 133 -6.20 13.42 5.96
CA ALA A 133 -5.80 14.21 4.80
C ALA A 133 -6.94 15.12 4.32
N LYS A 134 -8.21 14.68 4.37
CA LYS A 134 -9.36 15.55 4.07
C LYS A 134 -9.42 16.76 5.01
N LEU A 135 -9.32 16.52 6.32
CA LEU A 135 -9.30 17.58 7.32
C LEU A 135 -8.14 18.56 7.07
N PHE A 136 -6.96 18.03 6.76
CA PHE A 136 -5.80 18.83 6.42
C PHE A 136 -6.07 19.70 5.18
N PHE A 137 -6.61 19.15 4.10
CA PHE A 137 -6.88 19.93 2.89
C PHE A 137 -7.98 20.98 3.09
N GLU A 138 -9.00 20.69 3.89
CA GLU A 138 -10.02 21.67 4.29
C GLU A 138 -9.37 22.82 5.09
N TYR A 139 -8.50 22.49 6.04
CA TYR A 139 -7.72 23.47 6.80
C TYR A 139 -6.84 24.38 5.91
N MET A 140 -6.13 23.80 4.94
CA MET A 140 -5.30 24.58 4.01
C MET A 140 -6.15 25.54 3.16
N ALA A 141 -7.32 25.09 2.70
CA ALA A 141 -8.24 25.95 1.95
C ALA A 141 -8.81 27.09 2.82
N GLU A 142 -9.12 26.83 4.08
CA GLU A 142 -9.59 27.86 5.03
C GLU A 142 -8.50 28.90 5.32
N CYS A 143 -7.25 28.47 5.57
CA CYS A 143 -6.14 29.40 5.81
C CYS A 143 -5.93 30.32 4.60
N ARG A 144 -5.90 29.73 3.40
CA ARG A 144 -5.77 30.48 2.13
C ARG A 144 -6.91 31.47 1.91
N GLY A 145 -8.15 31.07 2.21
CA GLY A 145 -9.32 31.97 2.08
C GLY A 145 -9.35 33.10 3.11
N SER A 146 -8.75 32.89 4.29
CA SER A 146 -8.68 33.89 5.36
C SER A 146 -7.45 34.80 5.28
N GLY A 147 -6.40 34.38 4.58
CA GLY A 147 -5.10 35.07 4.55
C GLY A 147 -4.33 34.99 5.87
N MET A 148 -4.73 34.11 6.81
CA MET A 148 -4.07 33.97 8.11
C MET A 148 -4.02 32.52 8.58
N VAL A 149 -3.05 32.21 9.44
CA VAL A 149 -2.94 30.89 10.06
C VAL A 149 -4.07 30.72 11.09
N LEU A 150 -5.02 29.85 10.78
CA LEU A 150 -6.15 29.55 11.66
C LEU A 150 -5.73 28.58 12.77
N LYS A 151 -6.22 28.82 13.99
CA LYS A 151 -6.14 27.86 15.09
C LYS A 151 -7.33 26.92 15.02
N THR A 152 -7.17 25.80 14.31
CA THR A 152 -8.23 24.80 14.19
C THR A 152 -8.07 23.69 15.22
N GLU A 153 -9.14 23.40 15.96
CA GLU A 153 -9.14 22.29 16.90
C GLU A 153 -9.18 20.95 16.14
N ILE A 154 -8.13 20.15 16.30
CA ILE A 154 -8.11 18.80 15.72
C ILE A 154 -9.10 17.92 16.48
N PRO A 155 -10.05 17.24 15.79
CA PRO A 155 -11.01 16.36 16.43
C PRO A 155 -10.33 15.34 17.36
N MET A 156 -10.90 15.12 18.56
CA MET A 156 -10.30 14.27 19.61
C MET A 156 -9.95 12.85 19.13
N LYS A 157 -10.68 12.33 18.14
CA LYS A 157 -10.40 11.04 17.47
C LYS A 157 -9.02 10.95 16.81
N PHE A 158 -8.44 12.09 16.44
CA PHE A 158 -7.12 12.19 15.80
C PHE A 158 -6.02 12.63 16.79
N TRP A 159 -6.41 13.25 17.91
CA TRP A 159 -5.47 13.79 18.90
C TRP A 159 -4.58 12.70 19.54
N ASN A 160 -5.18 11.57 19.90
CA ASN A 160 -4.54 10.48 20.66
C ASN A 160 -3.65 9.54 19.81
N ILE A 161 -3.44 9.84 18.53
CA ILE A 161 -2.60 9.02 17.67
C ILE A 161 -1.13 9.36 17.99
N ARG A 162 -0.57 8.63 18.95
CA ARG A 162 0.86 8.71 19.34
C ARG A 162 1.76 7.76 18.55
N GLY A 163 1.18 6.91 17.72
CA GLY A 163 1.93 5.90 16.99
C GLY A 163 1.25 5.47 15.71
N VAL A 164 1.80 4.42 15.12
CA VAL A 164 1.34 3.80 13.89
C VAL A 164 -0.15 3.43 13.96
N VAL A 165 -0.97 4.03 13.09
CA VAL A 165 -2.38 3.68 12.95
C VAL A 165 -2.50 2.42 12.09
N PHE A 166 -3.08 1.37 12.67
CA PHE A 166 -3.28 0.10 11.97
C PHE A 166 -4.52 0.17 11.07
N ASP A 167 -4.32 0.10 9.74
CA ASP A 167 -5.43 -0.06 8.80
C ASP A 167 -5.75 -1.56 8.59
N TYR A 168 -6.75 -2.04 9.33
CA TYR A 168 -7.18 -3.44 9.30
C TYR A 168 -7.71 -3.90 7.94
N ILE A 169 -8.36 -3.02 7.18
CA ILE A 169 -8.99 -3.41 5.91
C ILE A 169 -7.90 -3.63 4.87
N HIS A 170 -6.93 -2.72 4.77
CA HIS A 170 -5.78 -2.87 3.88
C HIS A 170 -4.95 -4.09 4.21
N TYR A 171 -4.69 -4.32 5.51
CA TYR A 171 -4.00 -5.51 5.97
C TYR A 171 -4.75 -6.80 5.62
N LEU A 172 -6.07 -6.83 5.81
CA LEU A 172 -6.89 -8.01 5.52
C LEU A 172 -6.90 -8.34 4.02
N ILE A 173 -7.08 -7.35 3.14
CA ILE A 173 -7.03 -7.54 1.68
C ILE A 173 -5.66 -8.11 1.28
N TYR A 174 -4.59 -7.59 1.88
CA TYR A 174 -3.23 -8.04 1.63
C TYR A 174 -3.02 -9.50 2.05
N VAL A 175 -3.40 -9.85 3.29
CA VAL A 175 -3.29 -11.23 3.81
C VAL A 175 -4.14 -12.20 3.00
N LEU A 176 -5.35 -11.80 2.61
CA LEU A 176 -6.25 -12.61 1.78
C LEU A 176 -5.61 -12.91 0.41
N LEU A 177 -4.99 -11.91 -0.23
CA LEU A 177 -4.31 -12.13 -1.51
C LEU A 177 -3.14 -13.10 -1.38
N LEU A 178 -2.30 -12.94 -0.35
CA LEU A 178 -1.19 -13.86 -0.10
C LEU A 178 -1.69 -15.28 0.23
N PHE A 179 -2.83 -15.39 0.92
CA PHE A 179 -3.45 -16.68 1.20
C PHE A 179 -3.91 -17.39 -0.07
N VAL A 180 -4.56 -16.66 -1.00
CA VAL A 180 -4.94 -17.21 -2.31
C VAL A 180 -3.70 -17.66 -3.10
N ILE A 181 -2.64 -16.85 -3.13
CA ILE A 181 -1.37 -17.21 -3.77
C ILE A 181 -0.82 -18.50 -3.15
N THR A 182 -0.83 -18.61 -1.82
CA THR A 182 -0.34 -19.78 -1.09
C THR A 182 -1.10 -21.03 -1.49
N ILE A 183 -2.45 -20.99 -1.51
CA ILE A 183 -3.28 -22.13 -1.93
C ILE A 183 -2.93 -22.57 -3.35
N VAL A 184 -2.92 -21.63 -4.30
CA VAL A 184 -2.62 -21.94 -5.71
C VAL A 184 -1.22 -22.52 -5.86
N THR A 185 -0.24 -21.95 -5.15
CA THR A 185 1.15 -22.43 -5.16
C THR A 185 1.23 -23.85 -4.60
N THR A 186 0.60 -24.12 -3.46
CA THR A 186 0.61 -25.44 -2.82
C THR A 186 -0.02 -26.49 -3.71
N LEU A 187 -1.17 -26.20 -4.33
CA LEU A 187 -1.81 -27.14 -5.27
C LEU A 187 -0.91 -27.43 -6.47
N GLY A 188 -0.26 -26.40 -7.02
CA GLY A 188 0.70 -26.58 -8.12
C GLY A 188 1.90 -27.43 -7.73
N LEU A 189 2.48 -27.18 -6.54
CA LEU A 189 3.61 -27.96 -6.02
C LEU A 189 3.22 -29.40 -5.71
N ASP A 190 2.05 -29.64 -5.12
CA ASP A 190 1.53 -30.98 -4.85
C ASP A 190 1.30 -31.77 -6.16
N PHE A 191 0.69 -31.13 -7.17
CA PHE A 191 0.48 -31.72 -8.49
C PHE A 191 1.81 -32.10 -9.16
N VAL A 192 2.76 -31.17 -9.26
CA VAL A 192 4.08 -31.44 -9.86
C VAL A 192 4.83 -32.51 -9.09
N SER A 193 4.76 -32.50 -7.76
CA SER A 193 5.45 -33.48 -6.93
C SER A 193 4.91 -34.89 -7.15
N LYS A 194 3.58 -35.04 -7.19
CA LYS A 194 2.91 -36.32 -7.46
C LYS A 194 3.19 -36.84 -8.87
N ASP A 195 3.21 -35.96 -9.88
CA ASP A 195 3.52 -36.34 -11.26
C ASP A 195 4.97 -36.84 -11.39
N ILE A 196 5.94 -36.11 -10.85
CA ILE A 196 7.34 -36.53 -10.83
C ILE A 196 7.49 -37.87 -10.09
N TYR A 197 6.82 -38.01 -8.95
CA TYR A 197 6.83 -39.26 -8.18
C TYR A 197 6.27 -40.44 -8.98
N GLN A 198 5.15 -40.25 -9.68
CA GLN A 198 4.54 -41.28 -10.50
C GLN A 198 5.47 -41.68 -11.65
N LYS A 199 6.13 -40.73 -12.31
CA LYS A 199 7.11 -41.00 -13.38
C LYS A 199 8.30 -41.79 -12.86
N ILE A 200 8.87 -41.42 -11.72
CA ILE A 200 9.99 -42.17 -11.09
C ILE A 200 9.55 -43.59 -10.72
N THR A 201 8.34 -43.73 -10.17
CA THR A 201 7.80 -45.04 -9.77
C THR A 201 7.55 -45.93 -10.98
N ASN A 202 6.94 -45.42 -12.03
CA ASN A 202 6.72 -46.15 -13.28
C ASN A 202 8.05 -46.60 -13.89
N PHE A 203 9.03 -45.69 -13.96
CA PHE A 203 10.38 -46.02 -14.43
C PHE A 203 11.03 -47.11 -13.58
N ALA A 204 10.89 -47.06 -12.26
CA ALA A 204 11.39 -48.11 -11.37
C ALA A 204 10.70 -49.46 -11.61
N VAL A 205 9.38 -49.47 -11.82
CA VAL A 205 8.60 -50.69 -12.12
C VAL A 205 9.07 -51.31 -13.44
N ASP A 206 9.22 -50.49 -14.48
CA ASP A 206 9.62 -50.94 -15.83
C ASP A 206 11.05 -51.52 -15.84
N VAL A 207 11.98 -50.87 -15.15
CA VAL A 207 13.39 -51.30 -15.12
C VAL A 207 13.62 -52.50 -14.21
N LEU A 208 12.86 -52.63 -13.11
CA LEU A 208 13.16 -53.60 -12.05
C LEU A 208 12.22 -54.80 -12.01
N GLN A 209 11.23 -54.88 -12.90
CA GLN A 209 10.26 -56.00 -12.99
C GLN A 209 9.67 -56.37 -11.61
N ILE A 210 9.15 -55.34 -10.95
CA ILE A 210 8.85 -55.36 -9.52
C ILE A 210 7.79 -56.41 -9.14
N LYS A 211 8.07 -57.20 -8.09
CA LYS A 211 7.12 -58.12 -7.44
C LYS A 211 6.18 -57.38 -6.48
N GLN A 212 5.04 -57.99 -6.18
CA GLN A 212 3.97 -57.45 -5.31
C GLN A 212 4.46 -56.88 -3.96
N ASN A 213 5.53 -57.44 -3.38
CA ASN A 213 6.08 -57.03 -2.09
C ASN A 213 6.73 -55.62 -2.08
N HIS A 214 7.06 -55.03 -3.24
CA HIS A 214 7.64 -53.68 -3.25
C HIS A 214 6.56 -52.57 -3.32
N MET A 215 5.29 -52.91 -3.52
CA MET A 215 4.20 -51.92 -3.54
C MET A 215 4.04 -51.19 -2.20
N LEU A 216 4.28 -51.90 -1.08
CA LEU A 216 4.26 -51.29 0.25
C LEU A 216 5.34 -50.21 0.40
N PHE A 217 6.55 -50.46 -0.13
CA PHE A 217 7.64 -49.49 -0.10
C PHE A 217 7.28 -48.20 -0.84
N PHE A 218 6.72 -48.31 -2.06
CA PHE A 218 6.27 -47.13 -2.80
C PHE A 218 5.17 -46.37 -2.06
N SER A 219 4.18 -47.05 -1.49
CA SER A 219 3.13 -46.39 -0.70
C SER A 219 3.72 -45.56 0.45
N THR A 220 4.67 -46.12 1.20
CA THR A 220 5.34 -45.39 2.30
C THR A 220 6.17 -44.20 1.79
N GLN A 221 6.81 -44.33 0.63
CA GLN A 221 7.54 -43.20 0.05
C GLN A 221 6.62 -42.07 -0.43
N GLN A 222 5.44 -42.41 -0.95
CA GLN A 222 4.44 -41.41 -1.32
C GLN A 222 3.95 -40.62 -0.11
N GLU A 223 3.73 -41.30 1.02
CA GLU A 223 3.40 -40.65 2.30
C GLU A 223 4.51 -39.71 2.77
N LEU A 224 5.78 -40.14 2.66
CA LEU A 224 6.94 -39.29 2.97
C LEU A 224 6.97 -38.03 2.10
N LEU A 225 6.75 -38.17 0.80
CA LEU A 225 6.68 -37.02 -0.12
C LEU A 225 5.54 -36.08 0.25
N SER A 226 4.36 -36.62 0.59
CA SER A 226 3.22 -35.82 1.04
C SER A 226 3.54 -35.04 2.33
N ALA A 227 4.26 -35.67 3.28
CA ALA A 227 4.72 -35.00 4.50
C ALA A 227 5.69 -33.84 4.19
N ILE A 228 6.61 -34.03 3.23
CA ILE A 228 7.54 -32.97 2.78
C ILE A 228 6.76 -31.80 2.14
N VAL A 229 5.77 -32.08 1.29
CA VAL A 229 4.91 -31.05 0.69
C VAL A 229 4.11 -30.30 1.77
N MET A 230 3.63 -31.00 2.79
CA MET A 230 2.94 -30.38 3.93
C MET A 230 3.86 -29.44 4.71
N VAL A 231 5.07 -29.87 5.07
CA VAL A 231 6.08 -29.03 5.76
C VAL A 231 6.44 -27.81 4.90
N THR A 232 6.58 -28.00 3.59
CA THR A 232 6.86 -26.91 2.65
C THR A 232 5.70 -25.90 2.63
N THR A 233 4.46 -26.38 2.65
CA THR A 233 3.26 -25.52 2.71
C THR A 233 3.22 -24.70 3.99
N VAL A 234 3.47 -25.32 5.15
CA VAL A 234 3.53 -24.61 6.44
C VAL A 234 4.63 -23.55 6.41
N THR A 235 5.81 -23.88 5.88
CA THR A 235 6.93 -22.94 5.73
C THR A 235 6.55 -21.76 4.85
N MET A 236 5.89 -22.01 3.72
CA MET A 236 5.43 -20.97 2.80
C MET A 236 4.41 -20.02 3.46
N VAL A 237 3.44 -20.56 4.22
CA VAL A 237 2.49 -19.75 5.00
C VAL A 237 3.23 -18.83 5.98
N LEU A 238 4.20 -19.36 6.71
CA LEU A 238 5.00 -18.58 7.67
C LEU A 238 5.81 -17.48 6.98
N VAL A 239 6.48 -17.79 5.87
CA VAL A 239 7.27 -16.81 5.11
C VAL A 239 6.38 -15.70 4.55
N TYR A 240 5.23 -16.03 3.97
CA TYR A 240 4.28 -15.01 3.50
C TYR A 240 3.73 -14.17 4.64
N PHE A 241 3.45 -14.76 5.79
CA PHE A 241 3.03 -14.01 6.99
C PHE A 241 4.12 -13.04 7.47
N ILE A 242 5.40 -13.45 7.48
CA ILE A 242 6.53 -12.57 7.79
C ILE A 242 6.62 -11.42 6.79
N ILE A 243 6.49 -11.71 5.49
CA ILE A 243 6.51 -10.70 4.43
C ILE A 243 5.35 -9.71 4.60
N ALA A 244 4.15 -10.19 4.94
CA ALA A 244 2.99 -9.37 5.22
C ALA A 244 3.24 -8.37 6.34
N ASN A 245 3.70 -8.86 7.48
CA ASN A 245 4.00 -8.02 8.64
C ASN A 245 5.11 -7.03 8.34
N HIS A 246 6.17 -7.45 7.63
CA HIS A 246 7.26 -6.56 7.23
C HIS A 246 6.77 -5.42 6.32
N LEU A 247 6.01 -5.73 5.27
CA LEU A 247 5.51 -4.72 4.33
C LEU A 247 4.50 -3.80 5.00
N PHE A 248 3.63 -4.36 5.82
CA PHE A 248 2.66 -3.60 6.57
C PHE A 248 3.32 -2.63 7.57
N ALA A 249 4.30 -3.10 8.36
CA ALA A 249 5.07 -2.24 9.26
C ALA A 249 5.77 -1.10 8.52
N LYS A 250 6.30 -1.37 7.32
CA LYS A 250 6.95 -0.35 6.48
C LYS A 250 5.96 0.71 5.98
N THR A 251 4.82 0.30 5.43
CA THR A 251 3.76 1.22 4.98
C THR A 251 3.23 2.06 6.12
N ASN A 252 3.04 1.44 7.28
CA ASN A 252 2.54 2.09 8.48
C ASN A 252 3.47 3.15 9.06
N GLY A 253 4.79 2.93 9.00
CA GLY A 253 5.77 3.95 9.38
C GLY A 253 5.63 5.21 8.53
N VAL A 254 5.41 5.04 7.23
CA VAL A 254 5.14 6.15 6.30
C VAL A 254 3.80 6.82 6.61
N THR A 255 2.73 6.05 6.80
CA THR A 255 1.42 6.58 7.20
C THR A 255 1.52 7.45 8.44
N TYR A 256 2.30 7.02 9.44
CA TYR A 256 2.55 7.80 10.65
C TYR A 256 3.33 9.09 10.37
N ALA A 257 4.35 9.06 9.50
CA ALA A 257 5.10 10.25 9.12
C ALA A 257 4.21 11.30 8.43
N TYR A 258 3.33 10.88 7.51
CA TYR A 258 2.30 11.75 6.94
C TYR A 258 1.41 12.32 8.04
N PHE A 259 0.80 11.45 8.84
CA PHE A 259 -0.15 11.86 9.87
C PHE A 259 0.46 12.87 10.85
N ARG A 260 1.68 12.62 11.33
CA ARG A 260 2.41 13.51 12.24
C ARG A 260 2.62 14.89 11.61
N THR A 261 3.18 14.95 10.41
CA THR A 261 3.48 16.23 9.75
C THR A 261 2.21 17.02 9.46
N LEU A 262 1.20 16.37 8.89
CA LEU A 262 -0.08 17.02 8.61
C LEU A 262 -0.74 17.56 9.90
N LYS A 263 -0.57 16.84 11.01
CA LYS A 263 -1.06 17.26 12.33
C LYS A 263 -0.29 18.49 12.83
N ASP A 264 1.04 18.45 12.76
CA ASP A 264 1.90 19.52 13.26
C ASP A 264 1.65 20.82 12.48
N VAL A 265 1.42 20.75 11.16
CA VAL A 265 1.02 21.90 10.34
C VAL A 265 -0.33 22.48 10.77
N ILE A 266 -1.36 21.64 10.98
CA ILE A 266 -2.68 22.12 11.50
C ILE A 266 -2.54 22.78 12.89
N GLN A 267 -1.54 22.37 13.68
CA GLN A 267 -1.24 22.98 14.98
C GLN A 267 -0.45 24.29 14.87
N GLY A 268 -0.12 24.74 13.66
CA GLY A 268 0.60 25.97 13.38
C GLY A 268 2.13 25.80 13.25
N ASN A 269 2.65 24.56 13.23
CA ASN A 269 4.07 24.33 12.97
C ASN A 269 4.32 24.15 11.46
N TRP A 270 4.38 25.27 10.75
CA TRP A 270 4.52 25.33 9.29
C TRP A 270 5.94 25.03 8.79
N GLU A 271 6.93 24.84 9.66
CA GLU A 271 8.29 24.43 9.28
C GLU A 271 8.43 22.91 9.06
N GLU A 272 7.46 22.12 9.55
CA GLU A 272 7.54 20.66 9.48
C GLU A 272 7.28 20.15 8.06
N ARG A 273 8.11 19.20 7.61
CA ARG A 273 8.01 18.59 6.28
C ARG A 273 7.95 17.08 6.38
N ILE A 274 7.23 16.46 5.45
CA ILE A 274 7.18 15.00 5.36
C ILE A 274 8.55 14.53 4.86
N SER A 275 9.33 13.96 5.76
CA SER A 275 10.63 13.37 5.47
C SER A 275 10.57 11.85 5.64
N LEU A 276 10.75 11.13 4.54
CA LEU A 276 10.72 9.66 4.48
C LEU A 276 12.12 9.09 4.26
N ARG A 277 12.39 7.88 4.78
CA ARG A 277 13.71 7.26 4.63
C ARG A 277 13.91 6.79 3.19
N TYR A 278 15.16 6.64 2.80
CA TYR A 278 15.49 6.15 1.46
C TYR A 278 14.84 4.78 1.19
N GLY A 279 14.04 4.71 0.12
CA GLY A 279 13.33 3.50 -0.30
C GLY A 279 12.02 3.23 0.44
N ASP A 280 11.52 4.17 1.24
CA ASP A 280 10.17 4.12 1.79
C ASP A 280 9.11 4.43 0.73
N PRO A 281 7.92 3.80 0.79
CA PRO A 281 6.83 4.08 -0.13
C PRO A 281 6.34 5.53 0.05
N GLY A 282 5.85 6.16 -1.02
CA GLY A 282 5.20 7.48 -0.97
C GLY A 282 6.16 8.66 -0.97
N THR A 283 7.46 8.47 -1.21
CA THR A 283 8.44 9.58 -1.20
C THR A 283 8.11 10.65 -2.24
N ASN A 284 7.78 10.24 -3.48
CA ASN A 284 7.47 11.23 -4.52
C ASN A 284 6.14 11.93 -4.22
N ASP A 285 5.20 11.22 -3.63
CA ASP A 285 3.89 11.78 -3.28
C ASP A 285 3.98 12.76 -2.11
N SER A 286 4.97 12.62 -1.21
CA SER A 286 5.20 13.55 -0.11
C SER A 286 5.77 14.89 -0.56
N GLU A 287 6.53 14.90 -1.65
CA GLU A 287 7.08 16.13 -2.22
C GLU A 287 5.96 17.10 -2.63
N PHE A 288 4.88 16.61 -3.25
CA PHE A 288 3.72 17.44 -3.61
C PHE A 288 2.99 18.01 -2.39
N VAL A 289 2.95 17.27 -1.28
CA VAL A 289 2.34 17.77 -0.05
C VAL A 289 3.21 18.85 0.57
N ASN A 290 4.52 18.67 0.60
CA ASN A 290 5.46 19.69 1.07
C ASN A 290 5.38 20.97 0.22
N LEU A 291 5.32 20.83 -1.11
CA LEU A 291 5.15 21.98 -2.02
C LEU A 291 3.84 22.73 -1.79
N LEU A 292 2.74 22.01 -1.48
CA LEU A 292 1.49 22.66 -1.10
C LEU A 292 1.63 23.44 0.21
N ILE A 293 2.32 22.88 1.21
CA ILE A 293 2.58 23.57 2.48
C ILE A 293 3.38 24.85 2.21
N ASP A 294 4.49 24.75 1.47
CA ASP A 294 5.35 25.88 1.11
C ASP A 294 4.55 26.97 0.37
N SER A 295 3.76 26.59 -0.63
CA SER A 295 2.94 27.51 -1.42
C SER A 295 1.90 28.26 -0.59
N VAL A 296 1.26 27.61 0.38
CA VAL A 296 0.25 28.26 1.20
C VAL A 296 0.89 29.14 2.28
N ASP A 297 2.05 28.74 2.81
CA ASP A 297 2.82 29.55 3.76
C ASP A 297 3.27 30.87 3.12
N GLU A 298 3.86 30.80 1.92
CA GLU A 298 4.30 31.98 1.15
C GLU A 298 3.13 32.92 0.80
N GLU A 299 1.98 32.38 0.40
CA GLU A 299 0.79 33.19 0.13
C GLU A 299 0.25 33.92 1.37
N ILE A 300 0.34 33.31 2.54
CA ILE A 300 -0.08 33.94 3.80
C ILE A 300 0.89 35.07 4.16
N ASP A 301 2.20 34.83 4.06
CA ASP A 301 3.23 35.84 4.34
C ASP A 301 3.08 37.06 3.42
N GLU A 302 2.86 36.85 2.11
CA GLU A 302 2.62 37.94 1.15
C GLU A 302 1.38 38.79 1.52
N LEU A 303 0.31 38.15 1.99
CA LEU A 303 -0.92 38.85 2.41
C LEU A 303 -0.71 39.66 3.69
N VAL A 304 0.05 39.13 4.65
CA VAL A 304 0.40 39.84 5.88
C VAL A 304 1.27 41.07 5.57
N GLU A 305 2.28 40.92 4.71
CA GLU A 305 3.11 42.06 4.27
C GLU A 305 2.29 43.14 3.55
N LEU A 306 1.30 42.72 2.73
CA LEU A 306 0.38 43.65 2.07
C LEU A 306 -0.50 44.41 3.08
N GLU A 307 -1.00 43.73 4.11
CA GLU A 307 -1.83 44.37 5.15
C GLU A 307 -1.00 45.37 5.97
N GLU A 308 0.23 45.01 6.37
CA GLU A 308 1.14 45.91 7.09
C GLU A 308 1.51 47.15 6.26
N THR A 309 1.75 46.99 4.96
CA THR A 309 2.04 48.13 4.07
C THR A 309 0.83 49.06 3.89
N ILE A 310 -0.39 48.51 3.79
CA ILE A 310 -1.63 49.30 3.73
C ILE A 310 -1.86 50.07 5.04
N GLU A 311 -1.62 49.46 6.19
CA GLU A 311 -1.73 50.13 7.49
C GLU A 311 -0.70 51.26 7.64
N ALA A 312 0.56 51.03 7.28
CA ALA A 312 1.62 52.04 7.35
C ALA A 312 1.34 53.25 6.44
N ASP A 313 0.78 53.05 5.26
CA ASP A 313 0.38 54.15 4.36
C ASP A 313 -0.84 54.91 4.88
N LYS A 314 -1.77 54.22 5.56
CA LYS A 314 -2.93 54.86 6.20
C LYS A 314 -2.50 55.82 7.31
N ASP A 315 -1.54 55.40 8.14
CA ASP A 315 -0.97 56.25 9.20
C ASP A 315 -0.24 57.48 8.64
N ARG A 316 0.46 57.34 7.50
CA ARG A 316 1.09 58.48 6.80
C ARG A 316 0.08 59.44 6.17
N SER A 317 -1.05 58.93 5.68
CA SER A 317 -2.11 59.77 5.10
C SER A 317 -2.97 60.48 6.15
N GLY A 318 -3.02 59.95 7.38
CA GLY A 318 -3.71 60.56 8.52
C GLY A 318 -3.01 61.79 9.11
N GLU A 319 -1.75 62.05 8.74
CA GLU A 319 -0.98 63.23 9.14
C GLU A 319 -1.08 64.39 8.12
N ILE A 320 -1.98 64.29 7.13
CA ILE A 320 -2.38 65.44 6.32
C ILE A 320 -3.48 66.18 7.10
N ASP A 321 -3.07 67.26 7.77
CA ASP A 321 -3.93 68.22 8.46
C ASP A 321 -5.07 68.69 7.53
N LEU A 322 -6.24 68.07 7.68
CA LEU A 322 -7.49 68.44 7.02
C LEU A 322 -8.20 69.60 7.75
N GLU A 323 -7.47 70.38 8.56
CA GLU A 323 -7.97 71.62 9.21
C GLU A 323 -8.24 72.78 8.22
N GLY A 324 -7.96 72.60 6.92
CA GLY A 324 -8.14 73.63 5.90
C GLY A 324 -9.31 73.45 4.91
N LEU A 325 -10.06 72.34 4.93
CA LEU A 325 -11.07 72.06 3.90
C LEU A 325 -12.47 71.83 4.48
N THR A 326 -13.18 72.95 4.68
CA THR A 326 -14.64 73.03 4.87
C THR A 326 -15.45 72.35 3.75
N PRO A 327 -16.72 71.98 4.02
CA PRO A 327 -17.47 71.01 3.23
C PRO A 327 -18.17 71.63 2.01
N LEU A 328 -17.92 71.08 0.83
CA LEU A 328 -18.75 71.24 -0.37
C LEU A 328 -19.11 69.86 -0.88
N ARG A 329 -20.03 69.17 -0.21
CA ARG A 329 -20.63 67.94 -0.75
C ARG A 329 -22.06 67.74 -0.29
N GLU A 330 -22.89 68.74 -0.58
CA GLU A 330 -24.34 68.67 -0.44
C GLU A 330 -25.04 69.12 -1.74
N VAL A 331 -24.53 68.73 -2.92
CA VAL A 331 -25.25 68.89 -4.20
C VAL A 331 -24.77 67.80 -5.18
N ALA A 332 -25.27 66.57 -5.06
CA ALA A 332 -25.35 65.58 -6.16
C ALA A 332 -25.87 64.22 -5.63
N VAL A 333 -27.03 64.22 -4.97
CA VAL A 333 -27.80 62.99 -4.74
C VAL A 333 -29.25 63.29 -5.11
N ASN A 334 -29.45 63.48 -6.41
CA ASN A 334 -30.74 63.45 -7.09
C ASN A 334 -30.41 63.34 -8.57
N ASP A 335 -30.18 62.12 -9.04
CA ASP A 335 -30.79 61.62 -10.26
C ASP A 335 -30.18 60.28 -10.66
N VAL A 336 -31.00 59.51 -11.39
CA VAL A 336 -30.74 58.24 -12.07
C VAL A 336 -31.07 57.01 -11.21
N HIS A 337 -32.34 56.61 -11.19
CA HIS A 337 -32.94 55.58 -12.08
C HIS A 337 -32.22 54.23 -11.96
N ASN A 338 -32.80 53.25 -11.25
CA ASN A 338 -33.87 52.38 -11.74
C ASN A 338 -33.34 51.34 -12.73
N GLU A 339 -32.86 50.21 -12.21
CA GLU A 339 -32.92 48.96 -12.95
C GLU A 339 -33.30 47.80 -12.01
N ASN A 340 -34.51 47.30 -12.28
CA ASN A 340 -35.05 46.05 -11.78
C ASN A 340 -34.11 44.89 -12.12
N THR A 341 -33.80 44.06 -11.13
CA THR A 341 -33.60 42.63 -11.39
C THR A 341 -34.15 41.82 -10.23
N THR A 342 -35.40 41.40 -10.41
CA THR A 342 -36.01 40.24 -9.77
C THR A 342 -35.09 39.03 -9.88
N ASN A 343 -34.66 38.48 -8.76
CA ASN A 343 -34.27 37.08 -8.69
C ASN A 343 -34.86 36.43 -7.44
N ASN A 344 -35.57 35.34 -7.69
CA ASN A 344 -36.32 34.53 -6.76
C ASN A 344 -35.39 33.88 -5.73
N ASN A 345 -35.59 34.18 -4.45
CA ASN A 345 -35.12 33.36 -3.35
C ASN A 345 -36.19 32.31 -3.02
N GLU A 346 -36.09 31.13 -3.63
CA GLU A 346 -36.63 29.92 -3.03
C GLU A 346 -35.70 29.50 -1.89
N ALA A 347 -36.09 29.85 -0.67
CA ALA A 347 -35.50 29.30 0.54
C ALA A 347 -35.91 27.82 0.65
N VAL A 348 -35.02 26.92 0.23
CA VAL A 348 -35.10 25.50 0.59
C VAL A 348 -34.73 25.39 2.06
N VAL A 349 -35.76 25.40 2.91
CA VAL A 349 -35.66 24.99 4.31
C VAL A 349 -35.39 23.49 4.31
N LEU A 350 -34.14 23.09 4.50
CA LEU A 350 -33.78 21.72 4.86
C LEU A 350 -34.24 21.48 6.30
N GLU A 351 -35.43 20.91 6.45
CA GLU A 351 -35.84 20.24 7.69
C GLU A 351 -34.80 19.16 8.01
N LEU A 352 -33.99 19.42 9.03
CA LEU A 352 -33.18 18.41 9.69
C LEU A 352 -34.14 17.41 10.35
N GLU A 353 -34.36 16.26 9.70
CA GLU A 353 -34.94 15.09 10.35
C GLU A 353 -34.14 14.79 11.62
N SER A 354 -34.80 14.91 12.77
CA SER A 354 -34.23 14.54 14.05
C SER A 354 -33.81 13.07 14.01
N PRO A 355 -32.61 12.71 14.51
CA PRO A 355 -32.14 11.34 14.49
C PRO A 355 -33.13 10.42 15.25
N PRO A 356 -33.35 9.20 14.74
CA PRO A 356 -34.27 8.25 15.37
C PRO A 356 -33.84 7.97 16.82
N PRO A 357 -34.81 7.82 17.75
CA PRO A 357 -34.50 7.56 19.15
C PRO A 357 -33.70 6.27 19.29
N LEU A 358 -32.64 6.33 20.11
CA LEU A 358 -31.81 5.17 20.44
C LEU A 358 -32.68 4.05 21.02
N PRO A 359 -32.46 2.78 20.61
CA PRO A 359 -33.15 1.64 21.20
C PRO A 359 -32.87 1.58 22.70
N SER A 360 -33.92 1.35 23.49
CA SER A 360 -33.81 1.20 24.95
C SER A 360 -32.87 0.05 25.28
N LEU A 361 -31.88 0.35 26.12
CA LEU A 361 -30.95 -0.66 26.63
C LEU A 361 -31.75 -1.76 27.36
N PRO A 362 -31.50 -3.04 27.08
CA PRO A 362 -32.15 -4.12 27.79
C PRO A 362 -31.79 -4.04 29.27
N ASN A 363 -32.83 -3.97 30.12
CA ASN A 363 -32.72 -4.09 31.56
C ASN A 363 -31.98 -5.40 31.89
N LYS A 364 -30.75 -5.29 32.41
CA LYS A 364 -30.08 -6.40 33.07
C LYS A 364 -30.86 -6.74 34.33
N LYS A 365 -31.57 -7.87 34.29
CA LYS A 365 -31.99 -8.60 35.49
C LYS A 365 -30.87 -9.53 35.93
#